data_AF-A0A553F1Q8-F1
#
_entry.id   AF-A0A553F1Q8-F1
#
_cell.length_a   1.000
_cell.length_b   1.000
_cell.length_c   1.000
_cell.angle_alpha   90.00
_cell.angle_beta   90.00
_cell.angle_gamma   90.00
#
_symmetry.space_group_name_H-M   'P 1'
#
loop_
_entity.id
_entity.type
_entity.pdbx_description
1 polymer ?
#
loop_
_entity_poly.entity_id
_entity_poly.type
_entity_poly.pdbx_seq_one_letter_code
_entity_poly.pdbx_strand_id
1 'polypeptide(L)'
;MLLDFFLVGLAFYLSIPAVVGYFAYSYGRSFWLWFTLGTFLPIVSHIILVVLVTLDERKTAHNELNRREEAEAGRMVKSLLKTLEEERKLTELR
;
A
#
# COMPACT_ATOMS: atom_id res chain seq x y z
N MET A 1 -29.16 -20.44 -10.53
CA MET A 1 -28.03 -20.16 -11.45
C MET A 1 -26.90 -19.42 -10.73
N LEU A 2 -27.06 -18.15 -10.31
CA LEU A 2 -26.00 -17.41 -9.58
C LEU A 2 -25.54 -18.12 -8.30
N LEU A 3 -26.49 -18.58 -7.48
CA LEU A 3 -26.22 -19.31 -6.25
C LEU A 3 -25.44 -20.61 -6.51
N ASP A 4 -25.76 -21.31 -7.60
CA ASP A 4 -25.08 -22.56 -7.98
C ASP A 4 -23.62 -22.29 -8.35
N PHE A 5 -23.35 -21.24 -9.13
CA PHE A 5 -21.98 -20.82 -9.45
C PHE A 5 -21.20 -20.42 -8.20
N PHE A 6 -21.83 -19.69 -7.28
CA PHE A 6 -21.21 -19.31 -6.01
C PHE A 6 -20.88 -20.55 -5.16
N LEU A 7 -21.80 -21.49 -5.04
CA LEU A 7 -21.60 -22.73 -4.28
C LEU A 7 -20.49 -23.60 -4.89
N VAL A 8 -20.45 -23.74 -6.21
CA VAL A 8 -19.39 -24.47 -6.92
C VAL A 8 -18.04 -23.79 -6.73
N GLY A 9 -17.98 -22.46 -6.86
CA GLY A 9 -16.76 -21.70 -6.62
C GLY A 9 -16.26 -21.82 -5.18
N LEU A 10 -17.16 -21.76 -4.20
CA LEU A 10 -16.84 -21.94 -2.79
C LEU A 10 -16.36 -23.36 -2.50
N ALA A 11 -17.02 -24.38 -3.04
CA ALA A 11 -16.62 -25.77 -2.89
C ALA A 11 -15.24 -26.03 -3.51
N PHE A 12 -14.98 -25.47 -4.68
CA PHE A 12 -13.66 -25.53 -5.32
C PHE A 12 -12.59 -24.85 -4.47
N TYR A 13 -12.87 -23.65 -3.97
CA TYR A 13 -11.96 -22.90 -3.10
C TYR A 13 -11.63 -23.66 -1.80
N LEU A 14 -12.62 -24.28 -1.17
CA LEU A 14 -12.44 -25.04 0.06
C LEU A 14 -11.83 -26.44 -0.16
N SER A 15 -11.82 -26.96 -1.38
CA SER A 15 -11.26 -28.28 -1.67
C SER A 15 -9.77 -28.37 -1.34
N ILE A 16 -9.00 -27.33 -1.66
CA ILE A 16 -7.55 -27.26 -1.43
C ILE A 16 -7.23 -27.32 0.09
N PRO A 17 -7.76 -26.42 0.95
CA PRO A 17 -7.52 -26.49 2.38
C PRO A 17 -8.12 -27.75 3.02
N ALA A 18 -9.20 -28.32 2.47
CA ALA A 18 -9.74 -29.60 2.94
C ALA A 18 -8.77 -30.76 2.72
N VAL A 19 -8.14 -30.85 1.55
CA VAL A 19 -7.11 -31.85 1.26
C VAL A 19 -5.90 -31.68 2.18
N VAL A 20 -5.44 -30.45 2.38
CA VAL A 20 -4.33 -30.13 3.29
C VAL A 20 -4.66 -30.54 4.73
N GLY A 21 -5.87 -30.20 5.20
CA GLY A 21 -6.36 -30.61 6.52
C GLY A 21 -6.40 -32.13 6.68
N TYR A 22 -6.86 -32.84 5.65
CA TYR A 22 -6.93 -34.31 5.64
C TYR A 22 -5.54 -34.95 5.72
N PHE A 23 -4.57 -34.45 4.96
CA PHE A 23 -3.19 -34.90 5.07
C PHE A 23 -2.66 -34.64 6.48
N ALA A 24 -2.82 -33.43 7.01
CA ALA A 24 -2.35 -33.10 8.35
C ALA A 24 -2.96 -34.02 9.43
N TYR A 25 -4.25 -34.34 9.31
CA TYR A 25 -4.93 -35.31 10.17
C TYR A 25 -4.31 -36.70 10.08
N SER A 26 -4.01 -37.17 8.86
CA SER A 26 -3.35 -38.46 8.63
C SER A 26 -1.95 -38.54 9.26
N TYR A 27 -1.28 -37.40 9.46
CA TYR A 27 0.01 -37.30 10.16
C TYR A 27 -0.13 -36.98 11.66
N GLY A 28 -1.33 -37.12 12.25
CA GLY A 28 -1.57 -36.93 13.69
C GLY A 28 -1.66 -35.47 14.15
N ARG A 29 -1.85 -34.52 13.22
CA ARG A 29 -2.09 -33.10 13.54
C ARG A 29 -3.58 -32.77 13.47
N SER A 30 -3.99 -31.65 14.08
CA SER A 30 -5.40 -31.23 14.07
C SER A 30 -5.84 -30.80 12.67
N PHE A 31 -6.85 -31.47 12.11
CA PHE A 31 -7.48 -31.11 10.83
C PHE A 31 -7.88 -29.63 10.80
N TRP A 32 -8.60 -29.19 11.84
CA TRP A 32 -9.20 -27.86 11.91
C TRP A 32 -8.16 -26.75 11.87
N LEU A 33 -7.02 -26.92 12.55
CA LEU A 33 -5.95 -25.93 12.56
C LEU A 33 -5.42 -25.69 11.14
N TRP A 34 -5.10 -26.77 10.42
CA TRP A 34 -4.53 -26.68 9.08
C TRP A 34 -5.56 -26.24 8.03
N PHE A 35 -6.81 -26.64 8.20
CA PHE A 35 -7.93 -26.18 7.37
C PHE A 35 -8.15 -24.67 7.51
N THR A 36 -8.25 -24.16 8.76
CA THR A 36 -8.42 -22.73 9.00
C THR A 36 -7.20 -21.95 8.52
N LEU A 37 -5.99 -22.48 8.74
CA LEU A 37 -4.78 -21.84 8.25
C LEU A 37 -4.80 -21.70 6.72
N GLY A 38 -5.06 -22.79 5.99
CA GLY A 38 -5.15 -22.75 4.53
C GLY A 38 -6.26 -21.85 3.98
N THR A 39 -7.37 -21.73 4.72
CA THR A 39 -8.52 -20.89 4.31
C THR A 39 -8.28 -19.41 4.59
N PHE A 40 -7.76 -19.06 5.77
CA PHE A 40 -7.61 -17.66 6.20
C PHE A 40 -6.31 -17.00 5.75
N LEU A 41 -5.23 -17.77 5.54
CA LEU A 41 -3.93 -17.24 5.11
C LEU A 41 -4.00 -16.36 3.84
N PRO A 42 -4.68 -16.76 2.74
CA PRO A 42 -4.80 -15.90 1.56
C PRO A 42 -5.60 -14.61 1.84
N ILE A 43 -6.63 -14.67 2.70
CA ILE A 43 -7.44 -13.50 3.08
C ILE A 43 -6.58 -12.50 3.85
N VAL A 44 -5.85 -12.98 4.86
CA VAL A 44 -4.95 -12.15 5.68
C VAL A 44 -3.84 -11.56 4.82
N SER A 45 -3.24 -12.35 3.92
CA SER A 45 -2.23 -11.87 2.98
C SER A 45 -2.76 -10.73 2.10
N HIS A 46 -3.99 -10.87 1.60
CA HIS A 46 -4.61 -9.83 0.77
C HIS A 46 -4.88 -8.55 1.57
N ILE A 47 -5.40 -8.67 2.80
CA ILE A 47 -5.62 -7.51 3.68
C ILE A 47 -4.31 -6.76 3.95
N ILE A 48 -3.24 -7.49 4.26
CA ILE A 48 -1.92 -6.90 4.50
C ILE A 48 -1.45 -6.14 3.25
N LEU A 49 -1.62 -6.72 2.06
CA LEU A 49 -1.22 -6.09 0.81
C LEU A 49 -1.99 -4.79 0.55
N VAL A 50 -3.32 -4.82 0.72
CA VAL A 50 -4.18 -3.63 0.54
C VAL A 50 -3.79 -2.52 1.52
N VAL A 51 -3.56 -2.88 2.78
CA VAL A 51 -3.09 -1.92 3.81
C VAL A 51 -1.74 -1.35 3.42
N LEU A 52 -0.79 -2.19 2.98
CA LEU A 52 0.54 -1.75 2.60
C LEU A 52 0.52 -0.77 1.42
N VAL A 53 -0.24 -1.10 0.37
CA VAL A 53 -0.41 -0.22 -0.80
C VAL A 53 -1.02 1.12 -0.37
N THR A 54 -2.07 1.10 0.46
CA THR A 54 -2.73 2.32 0.93
C THR A 54 -1.79 3.20 1.76
N LEU A 55 -0.93 2.60 2.58
CA LEU A 55 0.06 3.32 3.38
C LEU A 55 1.18 3.90 2.51
N ASP A 56 1.61 3.16 1.49
CA ASP A 56 2.66 3.60 0.57
C ASP A 56 2.20 4.75 -0.33
N GLU A 57 0.97 4.70 -0.84
CA GLU A 57 0.36 5.81 -1.59
C GLU A 57 0.30 7.09 -0.76
N ARG A 58 -0.11 7.00 0.51
CA ARG A 58 -0.15 8.15 1.42
C ARG A 58 1.23 8.73 1.67
N LYS A 59 2.22 7.87 1.87
CA LYS A 59 3.61 8.28 2.08
C LYS A 59 4.17 8.98 0.84
N THR A 60 3.90 8.44 -0.34
CA THR A 60 4.33 9.02 -1.62
C THR A 60 3.67 10.39 -1.85
N ALA A 61 2.35 10.49 -1.66
CA ALA A 61 1.63 11.75 -1.79
C ALA A 61 2.16 12.83 -0.82
N HIS A 62 2.44 12.46 0.43
CA HIS A 62 3.00 13.40 1.41
C HIS A 62 4.41 13.88 1.02
N ASN A 63 5.26 12.97 0.54
CA ASN A 63 6.61 13.32 0.09
C ASN A 63 6.59 14.24 -1.14
N GLU A 64 5.65 14.03 -2.07
CA GLU A 64 5.48 14.90 -3.23
C GLU A 64 5.02 16.30 -2.85
N LEU A 65 4.12 16.44 -1.89
CA LEU A 65 3.68 17.74 -1.38
C LEU A 65 4.85 18.50 -0.74
N ASN A 66 5.58 17.87 0.17
CA ASN A 66 6.74 18.48 0.82
C ASN A 66 7.80 18.92 -0.21
N ARG A 67 8.04 18.09 -1.24
CA ARG A 67 8.99 18.42 -2.32
C ARG A 67 8.53 19.60 -3.17
N ARG A 68 7.22 19.78 -3.37
CA ARG A 68 6.67 20.95 -4.07
C ARG A 68 6.82 22.21 -3.23
N GLU A 69 6.52 22.14 -1.93
CA GLU A 69 6.71 23.24 -1.00
C GLU A 69 8.17 23.69 -0.94
N GLU A 70 9.12 22.76 -0.82
CA GLU A 70 10.55 23.07 -0.86
C GLU A 70 10.99 23.71 -2.19
N ALA A 71 10.47 23.22 -3.31
CA ALA A 71 10.76 23.78 -4.64
C ALA A 71 10.18 25.19 -4.81
N GLU A 72 8.98 25.45 -4.26
CA GLU A 72 8.35 26.77 -4.27
C GLU A 72 9.09 27.76 -3.38
N ALA A 73 9.46 27.36 -2.16
CA ALA A 73 10.26 28.17 -1.26
C ALA A 73 11.61 28.54 -1.89
N GLY A 74 12.30 27.59 -2.52
CA GLY A 74 13.56 27.85 -3.22
C GLY A 74 13.41 28.84 -4.39
N ARG A 75 12.32 28.74 -5.17
CA ARG A 75 12.01 29.71 -6.24
C ARG A 75 11.72 31.10 -5.69
N MET A 76 10.95 31.19 -4.60
CA MET A 76 10.63 32.46 -3.95
C MET A 76 11.89 33.13 -3.41
N VAL A 77 12.73 32.40 -2.67
CA VAL A 77 14.02 32.91 -2.17
C VAL A 77 14.89 33.41 -3.30
N LYS A 78 14.99 32.66 -4.41
CA LYS A 78 15.77 33.09 -5.58
C LYS A 78 15.22 34.38 -6.20
N SER A 79 13.90 34.54 -6.26
CA SER A 79 13.28 35.77 -6.76
C SER A 79 13.57 36.97 -5.85
N LEU A 80 13.49 36.79 -4.52
CA LEU A 80 13.79 37.83 -3.55
C LEU A 80 15.26 38.26 -3.61
N LEU A 81 16.19 37.30 -3.66
CA LEU A 81 17.61 37.61 -3.79
C LEU A 81 17.89 38.41 -5.07
N LYS A 82 17.24 38.05 -6.19
CA LYS A 82 17.37 38.79 -7.44
C LYS A 82 16.84 40.22 -7.30
N THR A 83 15.68 40.41 -6.67
CA THR A 83 15.12 41.75 -6.40
C THR A 83 16.04 42.58 -5.51
N LEU A 84 16.60 41.99 -4.45
CA LEU A 84 17.55 42.68 -3.57
C LEU A 84 18.84 43.05 -4.29
N GLU A 85 19.32 42.20 -5.21
CA GLU A 85 20.51 42.50 -6.00
C GLU A 85 20.27 43.66 -6.99
N GLU A 86 19.10 43.72 -7.62
CA GLU A 86 18.68 44.84 -8.47
C GLU A 86 18.61 46.15 -7.67
N GLU A 87 17.96 46.13 -6.50
CA GLU A 87 17.89 47.29 -5.59
C GLU A 87 19.29 47.77 -5.14
N ARG A 88 20.18 46.83 -4.82
CA ARG A 88 21.57 47.15 -4.44
C ARG A 88 22.32 47.83 -5.59
N LYS A 89 22.18 47.33 -6.82
CA LYS A 89 22.81 47.95 -8.01
C LYS A 89 22.26 49.34 -8.27
N LEU A 90 20.95 49.54 -8.11
CA LEU A 90 20.32 50.86 -8.25
C LEU A 90 20.87 51.87 -7.24
N THR A 91 21.15 51.40 -6.02
CA THR A 91 21.70 52.23 -4.94
C THR A 91 23.17 52.59 -5.17
N GLU A 92 23.98 51.67 -5.72
CA GLU A 92 25.40 51.94 -6.05
C GLU A 92 25.57 52.88 -7.26
N LEU A 93 24.54 53.07 -8.07
CA LEU A 93 24.54 53.94 -9.27
C LEU A 93 24.07 55.38 -9.01
N ARG A 94 23.66 55.71 -7.78
CA ARG A 94 23.14 57.02 -7.39
C ARG A 94 24.10 57.76 -6.46
#